data_AF-A0A348NLT7-F1
#
_entry.id   AF-A0A348NLT7-F1
#
_cell.length_a   1.000
_cell.length_b   1.000
_cell.length_c   1.000
_cell.angle_alpha   90.00
_cell.angle_beta   90.00
_cell.angle_gamma   90.00
#
_symmetry.space_group_name_H-M   'P 1'
#
loop_
_entity.id
_entity.type
_entity.pdbx_description
1 polymer ?
#
loop_
_entity_poly.entity_id
_entity_poly.type
_entity_poly.pdbx_seq_one_letter_code
_entity_poly.pdbx_strand_id
1 'polypeptide(L)'
;TMPNTPGQIGAGVTAFAAQQPLSPKDQDIVENILSSLGNYHEVEETDLDAVTALSGSGPAYVFEFAAALREAGINCGLNEAL
;
A
#
# COMPACT_ATOMS: atom_id res chain seq x y z
N THR A 1 -6.77 -9.29 -5.75
CA THR A 1 -5.72 -8.66 -4.91
C THR A 1 -5.81 -7.15 -5.07
N MET A 2 -5.33 -6.38 -4.09
CA MET A 2 -5.30 -4.92 -4.08
C MET A 2 -3.92 -4.49 -3.53
N PRO A 3 -2.91 -4.25 -4.40
CA PRO A 3 -1.61 -3.71 -3.99
C PRO A 3 -1.62 -2.17 -3.95
N ASN A 4 -0.57 -1.56 -3.42
CA ASN A 4 -0.38 -0.12 -3.44
C ASN A 4 1.00 0.30 -3.99
N THR A 5 1.17 1.59 -4.29
CA THR A 5 2.34 2.13 -4.99
C THR A 5 3.70 1.87 -4.32
N PRO A 6 3.84 1.83 -2.98
CA PRO A 6 5.11 1.45 -2.33
C PRO A 6 5.58 0.03 -2.63
N GLY A 7 4.75 -0.82 -3.24
CA GLY A 7 5.15 -2.15 -3.73
C GLY A 7 6.33 -2.11 -4.69
N GLN A 8 6.54 -1.00 -5.41
CA GLN A 8 7.67 -0.81 -6.32
C GLN A 8 9.04 -0.82 -5.60
N ILE A 9 9.06 -0.54 -4.30
CA ILE A 9 10.27 -0.53 -3.48
C ILE A 9 10.25 -1.62 -2.40
N GLY A 10 9.35 -2.60 -2.52
CA GLY A 10 9.18 -3.69 -1.54
C GLY A 10 8.59 -3.25 -0.19
N ALA A 11 8.01 -2.05 -0.12
CA ALA A 11 7.41 -1.50 1.09
C ALA A 11 5.88 -1.39 0.99
N GLY A 12 5.27 -2.14 0.07
CA GLY A 12 3.84 -2.14 -0.17
C GLY A 12 3.07 -2.93 0.88
N VAL A 13 1.74 -2.75 0.83
CA VAL A 13 0.77 -3.55 1.55
C VAL A 13 -0.27 -4.03 0.55
N THR A 14 -0.37 -5.35 0.36
CA THR A 14 -1.33 -5.96 -0.56
C THR A 14 -2.38 -6.77 0.19
N ALA A 15 -3.65 -6.42 0.02
CA ALA A 15 -4.73 -7.30 0.46
C ALA A 15 -5.15 -8.25 -0.66
N PHE A 16 -5.60 -9.45 -0.33
CA PHE A 16 -6.18 -10.35 -1.30
C PHE A 16 -7.32 -11.15 -0.71
N ALA A 17 -8.27 -11.53 -1.56
CA ALA A 17 -9.36 -12.41 -1.23
C ALA A 17 -9.41 -13.50 -2.31
N ALA A 18 -9.70 -14.73 -1.90
CA ALA A 18 -9.94 -15.83 -2.81
C ALA A 18 -11.42 -16.19 -2.81
N GLN A 19 -12.01 -16.36 -3.99
CA GLN A 19 -13.43 -16.74 -4.11
C GLN A 19 -13.73 -18.11 -3.46
N GLN A 20 -12.73 -18.99 -3.42
CA GLN A 20 -12.77 -20.29 -2.77
C GLN A 20 -11.44 -20.51 -2.04
N PRO A 21 -11.41 -21.36 -1.00
CA PRO A 21 -10.16 -21.72 -0.32
C PRO A 21 -9.11 -22.18 -1.33
N LEU A 22 -7.94 -21.56 -1.28
CA LEU A 22 -6.83 -21.93 -2.14
C LEU A 22 -6.29 -23.31 -1.76
N SER A 23 -5.82 -24.06 -2.74
CA SER A 23 -5.02 -25.25 -2.45
C SER A 23 -3.70 -24.82 -1.79
N PRO A 24 -3.03 -25.69 -1.00
CA PRO A 24 -1.75 -25.33 -0.40
C PRO A 24 -0.71 -24.84 -1.41
N LYS A 25 -0.72 -25.44 -2.61
CA LYS A 25 0.19 -25.04 -3.70
C LYS A 25 -0.14 -23.65 -4.25
N ASP A 26 -1.41 -23.32 -4.41
CA ASP A 26 -1.82 -22.01 -4.92
C ASP A 26 -1.59 -20.92 -3.88
N GLN A 27 -1.82 -21.24 -2.60
CA GLN A 27 -1.47 -20.38 -1.47
C GLN A 27 0.03 -20.03 -1.50
N ASP A 28 0.90 -21.05 -1.59
CA ASP A 28 2.35 -20.84 -1.65
C ASP A 28 2.75 -19.93 -2.82
N ILE A 29 2.11 -20.09 -3.99
CA ILE A 29 2.39 -19.24 -5.16
C ILE A 29 1.99 -17.79 -4.90
N VAL A 30 0.77 -17.57 -4.38
CA VAL A 30 0.26 -16.23 -4.09
C VAL A 30 1.13 -15.54 -3.05
N GLU A 31 1.44 -16.21 -1.94
CA GLU A 31 2.25 -15.64 -0.87
C GLU A 31 3.66 -15.29 -1.33
N ASN A 32 4.32 -16.16 -2.10
CA ASN A 32 5.66 -15.89 -2.65
C ASN A 32 5.68 -14.68 -3.59
N ILE A 33 4.62 -14.48 -4.38
CA ILE A 33 4.52 -13.30 -5.27
C ILE A 33 4.29 -12.04 -4.44
N LEU A 34 3.32 -12.07 -3.52
CA LEU A 34 2.93 -10.89 -2.75
C LEU A 34 4.00 -10.45 -1.76
N SER A 35 4.75 -11.38 -1.17
CA SER A 35 5.85 -11.07 -0.25
C SER A 35 6.97 -10.27 -0.91
N SER A 36 7.14 -10.36 -2.22
CA SER A 36 8.12 -9.56 -2.96
C SER A 36 7.78 -8.06 -3.03
N LEU A 37 6.49 -7.73 -2.85
CA LEU A 37 5.99 -6.36 -2.87
C LEU A 37 5.96 -5.72 -1.47
N GLY A 38 6.14 -6.51 -0.41
CA GLY A 38 6.06 -6.06 0.98
C GLY A 38 5.11 -6.95 1.80
N ASN A 39 4.33 -6.33 2.69
CA ASN A 39 3.38 -7.06 3.53
C ASN A 39 2.14 -7.47 2.73
N TYR A 40 1.54 -8.60 3.10
CA TYR A 40 0.31 -9.08 2.49
C TYR A 40 -0.66 -9.62 3.54
N HIS A 41 -1.95 -9.51 3.22
CA HIS A 41 -3.04 -9.96 4.09
C HIS A 41 -4.14 -10.62 3.27
N GLU A 42 -4.52 -11.83 3.66
CA GLU A 42 -5.77 -12.44 3.21
C GLU A 42 -6.94 -11.79 3.99
N VAL A 43 -7.97 -11.36 3.27
CA VAL A 43 -9.14 -10.67 3.80
C VAL A 43 -10.41 -11.19 3.15
N GLU A 44 -11.56 -10.87 3.74
CA GLU A 44 -12.85 -11.09 3.08
C GLU A 44 -12.99 -10.17 1.87
N GLU A 45 -13.66 -10.64 0.82
CA GLU A 45 -13.86 -9.86 -0.42
C GLU A 45 -14.56 -8.52 -0.13
N THR A 46 -15.48 -8.50 0.85
CA THR A 46 -16.19 -7.28 1.27
C THR A 46 -15.30 -6.22 1.91
N ASP A 47 -14.12 -6.59 2.40
CA ASP A 47 -13.18 -5.65 3.02
C ASP A 47 -12.27 -4.98 1.97
N LEU A 48 -12.21 -5.50 0.74
CA LEU A 48 -11.32 -4.97 -0.30
C LEU A 48 -11.63 -3.51 -0.67
N ASP A 49 -12.88 -3.07 -0.58
CA ASP A 49 -13.25 -1.66 -0.79
C ASP A 49 -12.63 -0.75 0.28
N ALA A 50 -12.72 -1.15 1.54
CA ALA A 50 -12.12 -0.43 2.66
C ALA A 50 -10.59 -0.43 2.58
N VAL A 51 -9.99 -1.56 2.22
CA VAL A 51 -8.53 -1.65 2.00
C VAL A 51 -8.11 -0.76 0.83
N THR A 52 -8.88 -0.71 -0.27
CA THR A 52 -8.61 0.20 -1.39
C THR A 52 -8.62 1.66 -0.94
N ALA A 53 -9.66 2.05 -0.19
CA ALA A 53 -9.78 3.40 0.33
C ALA A 53 -8.61 3.79 1.24
N LEU A 54 -8.15 2.88 2.11
CA LEU A 54 -7.07 3.19 3.06
C LEU A 54 -5.66 2.91 2.52
N SER A 55 -5.37 1.67 2.11
CA SER A 55 -4.03 1.27 1.66
C SER A 55 -3.73 1.71 0.23
N GLY A 56 -4.72 1.64 -0.66
CA GLY A 56 -4.57 2.05 -2.06
C GLY A 56 -4.40 3.56 -2.20
N SER A 57 -5.27 4.33 -1.55
CA SER A 57 -5.21 5.80 -1.57
C SER A 57 -4.25 6.40 -0.52
N GLY A 58 -3.91 5.64 0.53
CA GLY A 58 -3.08 6.06 1.65
C GLY A 58 -1.77 6.76 1.26
N PRO A 59 -0.98 6.22 0.31
CA PRO A 59 0.23 6.89 -0.18
C PRO A 59 -0.04 8.32 -0.66
N ALA A 60 -1.15 8.58 -1.34
CA ALA A 60 -1.49 9.92 -1.81
C ALA A 60 -1.74 10.88 -0.63
N TYR A 61 -2.40 10.43 0.43
CA TYR A 61 -2.62 11.23 1.63
C TYR A 61 -1.30 11.61 2.30
N VAL A 62 -0.36 10.66 2.38
CA VAL A 62 0.97 10.90 2.95
C VAL A 62 1.79 11.83 2.05
N PHE A 63 1.70 11.70 0.73
CA PHE A 63 2.39 12.58 -0.20
C PHE A 63 1.89 14.03 -0.09
N GLU A 64 0.57 14.22 -0.02
CA GLU A 64 -0.01 15.55 0.17
C GLU A 64 0.38 16.14 1.53
N PHE A 65 0.34 15.33 2.59
CA PHE A 65 0.79 15.75 3.91
C PHE A 65 2.27 16.18 3.91
N ALA A 66 3.15 15.41 3.28
CA ALA A 66 4.56 15.76 3.15
C ALA A 66 4.77 17.03 2.30
N ALA A 67 3.99 17.21 1.24
CA ALA A 67 4.04 18.41 0.41
C ALA A 67 3.62 19.66 1.21
N ALA A 68 2.56 19.56 2.00
CA ALA A 68 2.10 20.65 2.87
C ALA A 68 3.13 21.00 3.97
N LEU A 69 3.78 19.99 4.58
CA LEU A 69 4.86 20.22 5.54
C LEU A 69 6.05 20.94 4.91
N ARG A 70 6.44 20.55 3.69
CA ARG A 70 7.49 21.22 2.93
C ARG A 70 7.13 22.69 2.66
N GLU A 71 5.92 22.97 2.21
CA GLU A 71 5.45 24.34 1.95
C GLU A 71 5.47 25.19 3.23
N ALA A 72 5.02 24.65 4.35
CA ALA A 72 5.09 25.32 5.64
C ALA A 72 6.55 25.65 6.05
N GLY A 73 7.48 24.71 5.83
CA GLY A 73 8.90 24.93 6.06
C GLY A 73 9.47 26.09 5.24
N ILE A 74 9.13 26.15 3.95
CA ILE A 74 9.54 27.25 3.06
C ILE A 74 8.97 28.58 3.55
N ASN A 75 7.70 28.62 3.97
CA ASN A 75 7.07 29.82 4.53
C ASN A 75 7.72 30.28 5.85
N CYS A 76 8.39 29.39 6.58
CA CYS A 76 9.20 29.72 7.75
C CYS A 76 10.65 30.12 7.42
N GLY A 77 11.04 30.18 6.14
CA GLY A 77 12.35 30.61 5.68
C GLY A 77 13.36 29.49 5.46
N LEU A 78 12.93 28.22 5.45
CA LEU A 78 13.79 27.12 5.00
C LEU A 78 14.00 27.22 3.48
N ASN A 79 15.19 26.86 3.02
CA ASN A 79 15.48 26.76 1.59
C ASN A 79 14.77 25.51 1.03
N GLU A 80 14.14 25.62 -0.14
CA GLU A 80 13.47 24.50 -0.82
C GLU A 80 14.41 23.33 -1.15
N ALA A 81 15.69 23.59 -1.37
CA ALA A 81 16.70 22.57 -1.64
C ALA A 81 17.19 21.82 -0.39
N LEU A 82 16.74 22.25 0.81
CA LEU A 82 17.08 21.67 2.10
C LEU A 82 16.06 20.59 2.48
#